data_AF-A0A6A6DSP7-F1
#
_entry.id   AF-A0A6A6DSP7-F1
#
_cell.length_a   1.000
_cell.length_b   1.000
_cell.length_c   1.000
_cell.angle_alpha   90.00
_cell.angle_beta   90.00
_cell.angle_gamma   90.00
#
_symmetry.space_group_name_H-M   'P 1'
#
loop_
_entity.id
_entity.type
_entity.pdbx_description
1 polymer ?
#
loop_
_entity_poly.entity_id
_entity_poly.type
_entity_poly.pdbx_seq_one_letter_code
_entity_poly.pdbx_strand_id
1 'polypeptide(L)'
;MWLWTTVKSPFKGNQSRPWTEKESETLINLHINCELGRMQGWSREDCERHWKELYFSLFNDERCVADAIDAYYENGKTSRDWDKWEIQRLFFDPDFCKTTGRTKKEYTVHFYTILGMNFQTEHTSIKEGISAAVKAYHANHTSKPGTEKLKQE
;
A
#
# COMPACT_ATOMS: atom_id res chain seq x y z
N MET A 1 2.57 -24.98 15.37
CA MET A 1 1.89 -24.07 16.31
C MET A 1 2.78 -22.83 16.42
N TRP A 2 2.51 -21.79 15.63
CA TRP A 2 3.35 -20.59 15.61
C TRP A 2 2.68 -19.51 16.46
N LEU A 3 3.38 -19.14 17.53
CA LEU A 3 3.02 -18.08 18.46
C LEU A 3 3.07 -16.74 17.71
N TRP A 4 1.94 -16.06 17.64
CA TRP A 4 1.87 -14.67 17.21
C TRP A 4 2.52 -13.81 18.30
N THR A 5 3.84 -13.63 18.23
CA THR A 5 4.49 -12.55 18.97
C THR A 5 3.98 -11.25 18.41
N THR A 6 3.21 -10.53 19.23
CA THR A 6 2.83 -9.13 19.01
C THR A 6 4.11 -8.35 18.73
N VAL A 7 4.38 -8.06 17.46
CA VAL A 7 5.49 -7.20 17.07
C VAL A 7 5.13 -5.81 17.56
N LYS A 8 5.59 -5.47 18.77
CA LYS A 8 5.67 -4.07 19.20
C LYS A 8 6.61 -3.38 18.22
N SER A 9 6.06 -2.52 17.37
CA SER A 9 6.83 -1.66 16.47
C SER A 9 7.94 -0.96 17.28
N PRO A 10 9.24 -1.19 17.01
CA PRO A 10 10.32 -0.78 17.90
C PRO A 10 10.67 0.72 17.82
N PHE A 11 9.89 1.56 17.13
CA PHE A 11 10.35 2.88 16.70
C PHE A 11 9.48 4.04 17.22
N LYS A 12 10.09 4.85 18.11
CA LYS A 12 9.59 6.09 18.70
C LYS A 12 9.41 7.21 17.65
N GLY A 13 8.43 7.08 16.78
CA GLY A 13 7.85 8.24 16.09
C GLY A 13 6.82 8.90 17.00
N ASN A 14 6.66 10.22 16.94
CA ASN A 14 5.77 11.01 17.78
C ASN A 14 4.29 10.78 17.38
N GLN A 15 3.82 9.53 17.46
CA GLN A 15 2.44 9.14 17.14
C GLN A 15 1.53 9.52 18.30
N SER A 16 1.09 10.78 18.33
CA SER A 16 0.12 11.25 19.34
C SER A 16 -1.26 10.61 19.18
N ARG A 17 -1.55 10.02 18.00
CA ARG A 17 -2.80 9.32 17.71
C ARG A 17 -2.65 8.30 16.56
N PRO A 18 -3.56 7.33 16.44
CA PRO A 18 -3.60 6.43 15.28
C PRO A 18 -3.96 7.17 13.98
N TRP A 19 -3.56 6.57 12.85
CA TRP A 19 -4.01 6.96 11.52
C TRP A 19 -5.52 6.73 11.38
N THR A 20 -6.21 7.62 10.68
CA THR A 20 -7.60 7.39 10.26
C THR A 20 -7.64 6.72 8.88
N GLU A 21 -8.78 6.12 8.52
CA GLU A 21 -9.03 5.60 7.17
C GLU A 21 -8.78 6.68 6.11
N LYS A 22 -9.34 7.89 6.32
CA LYS A 22 -9.19 9.01 5.38
C LYS A 22 -7.74 9.44 5.20
N GLU A 23 -6.95 9.47 6.27
CA GLU A 23 -5.52 9.78 6.18
C GLU A 23 -4.74 8.68 5.44
N SER A 24 -5.14 7.43 5.60
CA SER A 24 -4.54 6.29 4.92
C SER A 24 -4.86 6.31 3.41
N GLU A 25 -6.11 6.58 3.04
CA GLU A 25 -6.50 6.80 1.64
C GLU A 25 -5.77 8.01 1.03
N THR A 26 -5.60 9.08 1.80
CA THR A 26 -4.85 10.27 1.36
C THR A 26 -3.39 9.93 1.14
N LEU A 27 -2.77 9.18 2.06
CA LEU A 27 -1.39 8.72 1.94
C LEU A 27 -1.18 7.90 0.66
N ILE A 28 -2.08 6.94 0.38
CA ILE A 28 -2.01 6.11 -0.82
C ILE A 28 -2.07 6.98 -2.08
N ASN A 29 -3.01 7.92 -2.13
CA ASN A 29 -3.11 8.85 -3.26
C ASN A 29 -1.86 9.72 -3.41
N LEU A 30 -1.29 10.22 -2.32
CA LEU A 30 -0.06 11.01 -2.35
C LEU A 30 1.14 10.17 -2.81
N HIS A 31 1.22 8.91 -2.39
CA HIS A 31 2.25 7.97 -2.84
C HIS A 31 2.17 7.73 -4.36
N ILE A 32 0.97 7.39 -4.87
CA ILE A 32 0.72 7.18 -6.31
C ILE A 32 1.06 8.43 -7.14
N ASN A 33 0.95 9.62 -6.54
CA ASN A 33 1.23 10.89 -7.16
C ASN A 33 2.64 11.44 -6.88
N CYS A 34 3.54 10.68 -6.24
CA CYS A 34 4.87 11.16 -5.87
C CYS A 34 4.90 12.43 -5.00
N GLU A 35 3.86 12.60 -4.19
CA GLU A 35 3.58 13.79 -3.41
C GLU A 35 3.57 13.50 -1.91
N LEU A 36 4.28 12.46 -1.46
CA LEU A 36 4.31 12.04 -0.05
C LEU A 36 4.64 13.19 0.91
N GLY A 37 5.54 14.10 0.49
CA GLY A 37 5.92 15.29 1.26
C GLY A 37 4.81 16.34 1.44
N ARG A 38 3.63 16.16 0.83
CA ARG A 38 2.46 17.03 1.01
C ARG A 38 1.55 16.56 2.15
N MET A 39 1.81 15.40 2.75
CA MET A 39 1.01 14.89 3.86
C MET A 39 1.08 15.87 5.03
N GLN A 40 -0.09 16.32 5.50
CA GLN A 40 -0.20 17.27 6.60
C GLN A 40 -0.29 16.52 7.93
N GLY A 41 0.39 17.03 8.96
CA GLY A 41 0.30 16.50 10.31
C GLY A 41 1.07 15.19 10.56
N TRP A 42 1.78 14.68 9.55
CA TRP A 42 2.60 13.47 9.65
C TRP A 42 4.02 13.76 9.16
N SER A 43 5.01 13.20 9.83
CA SER A 43 6.39 13.24 9.32
C SER A 43 6.51 12.38 8.08
N ARG A 44 7.55 12.64 7.28
CA ARG A 44 7.83 11.82 6.11
C ARG A 44 8.14 10.38 6.50
N GLU A 45 8.90 10.19 7.58
CA GLU A 45 9.23 8.86 8.11
C GLU A 45 7.97 8.10 8.55
N ASP A 46 7.01 8.79 9.17
CA ASP A 46 5.72 8.17 9.53
C ASP A 46 4.91 7.76 8.30
N CYS A 47 4.93 8.58 7.25
CA CYS A 47 4.26 8.29 5.97
C CYS A 47 4.87 7.05 5.30
N GLU A 48 6.19 6.96 5.22
CA GLU A 48 6.89 5.81 4.61
C GLU A 48 6.68 4.53 5.43
N ARG A 49 6.64 4.63 6.76
CA ARG A 49 6.32 3.52 7.64
C ARG A 49 4.88 3.04 7.44
N HIS A 50 3.91 3.96 7.47
CA HIS A 50 2.50 3.62 7.29
C HIS A 50 2.20 3.07 5.90
N TRP A 51 2.91 3.55 4.88
CA TRP A 51 2.84 3.01 3.52
C TRP A 51 3.20 1.52 3.48
N LYS A 52 4.29 1.11 4.14
CA LYS A 52 4.71 -0.30 4.21
C LYS A 52 3.64 -1.18 4.85
N GLU A 53 2.91 -0.66 5.84
CA GLU A 53 1.82 -1.38 6.50
C GLU A 53 0.57 -1.49 5.59
N LEU A 54 0.20 -0.40 4.90
CA LEU A 54 -0.92 -0.39 3.95
C LEU A 54 -0.64 -1.24 2.71
N TYR A 55 0.61 -1.31 2.27
CA TYR A 55 1.02 -2.08 1.08
C TYR A 55 0.56 -3.53 1.14
N PHE A 56 0.76 -4.21 2.27
CA PHE A 56 0.28 -5.59 2.46
C PHE A 56 -1.24 -5.71 2.38
N SER A 57 -1.97 -4.68 2.81
CA SER A 57 -3.43 -4.69 2.76
C SER A 57 -3.97 -4.39 1.36
N LEU A 58 -3.22 -3.62 0.55
CA LEU A 58 -3.58 -3.34 -0.84
C LEU A 58 -3.40 -4.56 -1.74
N PHE A 59 -2.45 -5.44 -1.42
CA PHE A 59 -2.06 -6.53 -2.31
C PHE A 59 -2.15 -7.93 -1.70
N ASN A 60 -2.64 -8.08 -0.47
CA ASN A 60 -2.76 -9.34 0.28
C ASN A 60 -1.42 -10.07 0.60
N ASP A 61 -0.42 -10.09 -0.28
CA ASP A 61 0.92 -10.68 -0.14
C ASP A 61 1.90 -10.03 -1.16
N GLU A 62 3.20 -9.92 -0.83
CA GLU A 62 4.24 -9.48 -1.77
C GLU A 62 4.25 -10.30 -3.07
N ARG A 63 3.87 -11.58 -2.99
CA ARG A 63 3.74 -12.48 -4.15
C ARG A 63 2.62 -12.07 -5.10
N CYS A 64 1.50 -11.55 -4.61
CA CYS A 64 0.42 -11.07 -5.47
C CYS A 64 0.82 -9.84 -6.27
N VAL A 65 1.70 -8.99 -5.73
CA VAL A 65 2.29 -7.87 -6.50
C VAL A 65 3.23 -8.38 -7.56
N ALA A 66 4.09 -9.36 -7.23
CA ALA A 66 4.97 -9.98 -8.21
C ALA A 66 4.15 -10.63 -9.35
N ASP A 67 3.10 -11.39 -9.03
CA ASP A 67 2.24 -12.02 -10.02
C ASP A 67 1.48 -10.99 -10.88
N ALA A 68 0.99 -9.90 -10.28
CA ALA A 68 0.33 -8.81 -11.02
C ALA A 68 1.31 -8.03 -11.91
N ILE A 69 2.55 -7.81 -11.44
CA ILE A 69 3.64 -7.22 -12.23
C ILE A 69 4.01 -8.15 -13.38
N ASP A 70 4.10 -9.45 -13.14
CA ASP A 70 4.48 -10.45 -14.14
C ASP A 70 3.40 -10.55 -15.20
N ALA A 71 2.13 -10.65 -14.78
CA ALA A 71 0.99 -10.61 -15.68
C ALA A 71 0.92 -9.28 -16.45
N TYR A 72 1.25 -8.14 -15.84
CA TYR A 72 1.30 -6.84 -16.52
C TYR A 72 2.41 -6.81 -17.57
N TYR A 73 3.61 -7.30 -17.23
CA TYR A 73 4.78 -7.35 -18.09
C TYR A 73 4.63 -8.37 -19.24
N GLU A 74 3.95 -9.48 -19.02
CA GLU A 74 3.72 -10.53 -20.02
C GLU A 74 2.56 -10.19 -20.96
N ASN A 75 1.44 -9.67 -20.43
CA ASN A 75 0.27 -9.29 -21.26
C ASN A 75 0.47 -7.97 -21.99
N GLY A 76 1.27 -7.08 -21.41
CA GLY A 76 1.69 -5.84 -22.02
C GLY A 76 3.15 -5.93 -22.40
N LYS A 77 3.47 -6.14 -23.67
CA LYS A 77 4.71 -5.60 -24.27
C LYS A 77 4.65 -4.06 -24.19
N THR A 78 4.61 -3.48 -23.00
CA THR A 78 4.48 -2.03 -22.81
C THR A 78 5.84 -1.41 -23.01
N SER A 79 6.11 -1.17 -24.30
CA SER A 79 7.25 -0.47 -24.87
C SER A 79 8.62 -1.00 -24.46
N ARG A 80 9.65 -0.63 -25.21
CA ARG A 80 11.04 -0.92 -24.84
C ARG A 80 11.51 -0.15 -23.61
N ASP A 81 10.62 0.58 -22.92
CA ASP A 81 11.02 1.69 -22.07
C ASP A 81 10.95 1.41 -20.57
N TRP A 82 10.08 0.53 -20.06
CA TRP A 82 10.05 0.22 -18.61
C TRP A 82 10.41 -1.24 -18.34
N ASP A 83 11.49 -1.47 -17.61
CA ASP A 83 11.86 -2.83 -17.22
C ASP A 83 11.09 -3.30 -15.96
N LYS A 84 11.12 -4.62 -15.73
CA LYS A 84 10.46 -5.25 -14.59
C LYS A 84 10.95 -4.70 -13.24
N TRP A 85 12.20 -4.29 -13.15
CA TRP A 85 12.79 -3.72 -11.94
C TRP A 85 12.26 -2.31 -11.67
N GLU A 86 12.11 -1.48 -12.71
CA GLU A 86 11.51 -0.14 -12.59
C GLU A 86 10.06 -0.25 -12.11
N ILE A 87 9.31 -1.21 -12.64
CA ILE A 87 7.92 -1.47 -12.25
C ILE A 87 7.84 -1.93 -10.79
N GLN A 88 8.74 -2.80 -10.33
CA GLN A 88 8.79 -3.21 -8.92
C GLN A 88 9.08 -2.02 -8.01
N ARG A 89 10.02 -1.15 -8.38
CA ARG A 89 10.37 0.02 -7.57
C ARG A 89 9.23 1.02 -7.37
N LEU A 90 8.24 1.06 -8.27
CA LEU A 90 7.03 1.88 -8.09
C LEU A 90 6.35 1.67 -6.73
N PHE A 91 6.46 0.48 -6.13
CA PHE A 91 5.73 0.18 -4.90
C PHE A 91 6.57 0.37 -3.64
N PHE A 92 7.90 0.34 -3.78
CA PHE A 92 8.82 0.33 -2.66
C PHE A 92 9.59 1.64 -2.49
N ASP A 93 9.70 2.45 -3.54
CA ASP A 93 10.40 3.72 -3.53
C ASP A 93 9.45 4.89 -3.87
N PRO A 94 8.89 5.59 -2.86
CA PRO A 94 7.99 6.73 -3.06
C PRO A 94 8.61 7.91 -3.83
N ASP A 95 9.94 7.96 -3.93
CA ASP A 95 10.67 8.98 -4.67
C ASP A 95 11.21 8.47 -6.02
N PHE A 96 10.82 7.26 -6.44
CA PHE A 96 11.33 6.65 -7.67
C PHE A 96 11.14 7.52 -8.91
N CYS A 97 10.01 8.21 -9.00
CA CYS A 97 9.71 9.19 -10.07
C CYS A 97 10.57 10.46 -10.04
N LYS A 98 11.33 10.71 -8.96
CA LYS A 98 12.29 11.82 -8.86
C LYS A 98 13.71 11.37 -9.18
N THR A 99 13.99 10.08 -9.05
CA THR A 99 15.33 9.49 -9.23
C THR A 99 15.49 8.83 -10.59
N THR A 100 14.39 8.51 -11.26
CA THR A 100 14.35 8.06 -12.65
C THR A 100 13.84 9.19 -13.51
N GLY A 101 14.39 9.40 -14.70
CA GLY A 101 13.97 10.47 -15.63
C GLY A 101 12.54 10.30 -16.17
N ARG A 102 11.70 9.52 -15.48
CA ARG A 102 10.32 9.19 -15.78
C ARG A 102 9.40 10.29 -15.30
N THR A 103 8.29 10.46 -15.99
CA THR A 103 7.28 11.43 -15.61
C THR A 103 6.37 10.88 -14.51
N LYS A 104 5.87 11.78 -13.67
CA LYS A 104 4.80 11.46 -12.69
C LYS A 104 3.60 10.77 -13.35
N LYS A 105 3.25 11.17 -14.58
CA LYS A 105 2.12 10.58 -15.32
C LYS A 105 2.34 9.11 -15.62
N GLU A 106 3.54 8.73 -16.08
CA GLU A 106 3.89 7.33 -16.34
C GLU A 106 3.81 6.50 -15.05
N TYR A 107 4.41 7.00 -13.96
CA TYR A 107 4.34 6.36 -12.65
C TYR A 107 2.90 6.08 -12.22
N THR A 108 2.04 7.11 -12.26
CA THR A 108 0.64 7.00 -11.86
C THR A 108 -0.13 6.00 -12.73
N VAL A 109 0.12 5.95 -14.04
CA VAL A 109 -0.54 5.00 -14.95
C VAL A 109 -0.13 3.56 -14.63
N HIS A 110 1.16 3.29 -14.46
CA HIS A 110 1.63 1.94 -14.15
C HIS A 110 1.10 1.46 -12.80
N PHE A 111 1.15 2.32 -11.78
CA PHE A 111 0.66 1.98 -10.43
C PHE A 111 -0.83 1.64 -10.45
N TYR A 112 -1.68 2.48 -11.07
CA TYR A 112 -3.12 2.22 -11.15
C TYR A 112 -3.46 1.01 -12.01
N THR A 113 -2.67 0.71 -13.04
CA THR A 113 -2.91 -0.48 -13.86
C THR A 113 -2.71 -1.76 -13.05
N ILE A 114 -1.63 -1.82 -12.26
CA ILE A 114 -1.33 -2.98 -11.40
C ILE A 114 -2.35 -3.11 -10.26
N LEU A 115 -2.74 -1.99 -9.62
CA LEU A 115 -3.84 -2.00 -8.66
C LEU A 115 -5.15 -2.50 -9.29
N GLY A 116 -5.44 -2.06 -10.52
CA GLY A 116 -6.61 -2.50 -11.27
C GLY A 116 -6.61 -4.00 -11.50
N MET A 117 -5.49 -4.57 -11.93
CA MET A 117 -5.34 -6.01 -12.12
C MET A 117 -5.52 -6.79 -10.81
N ASN A 118 -5.02 -6.25 -9.70
CA ASN A 118 -5.19 -6.85 -8.37
C ASN A 118 -6.65 -6.80 -7.87
N PHE A 119 -7.39 -5.73 -8.18
CA PHE A 119 -8.78 -5.54 -7.70
C PHE A 119 -9.86 -6.09 -8.64
N GLN A 120 -9.52 -6.40 -9.89
CA GLN A 120 -10.45 -6.70 -10.98
C GLN A 120 -11.38 -7.90 -10.73
N THR A 121 -11.13 -8.69 -9.69
CA THR A 121 -12.00 -9.82 -9.28
C THR A 121 -13.06 -9.43 -8.26
N GLU A 122 -12.95 -8.31 -7.55
CA GLU A 122 -13.72 -8.05 -6.32
C GLU A 122 -14.39 -6.67 -6.24
N HIS A 123 -14.01 -5.70 -7.07
CA HIS A 123 -14.47 -4.30 -6.94
C HIS A 123 -14.87 -3.64 -8.26
N THR A 124 -15.79 -2.67 -8.20
CA THR A 124 -16.29 -1.98 -9.41
C THR A 124 -15.41 -0.81 -9.85
N SER A 125 -14.50 -0.34 -8.98
CA SER A 125 -13.48 0.66 -9.33
C SER A 125 -12.21 0.53 -8.47
N ILE A 126 -11.10 1.09 -8.95
CA ILE A 126 -9.83 1.11 -8.18
C ILE A 126 -10.00 1.89 -6.87
N LYS A 127 -10.80 2.97 -6.88
CA LYS A 127 -11.07 3.76 -5.67
C LYS A 127 -11.80 2.95 -4.60
N GLU A 128 -12.76 2.13 -5.02
CA GLU A 128 -13.45 1.20 -4.10
C GLU A 128 -12.50 0.14 -3.56
N GLY A 129 -11.63 -0.44 -4.41
CA GLY A 129 -10.62 -1.39 -3.96
C GLY A 129 -9.65 -0.80 -2.94
N ILE A 130 -9.17 0.43 -3.17
CA ILE A 130 -8.34 1.15 -2.19
C ILE A 130 -9.10 1.36 -0.87
N SER A 131 -10.35 1.80 -0.93
CA SER A 131 -11.15 2.04 0.28
C SER A 131 -11.44 0.74 1.05
N ALA A 132 -11.72 -0.35 0.34
CA ALA A 132 -11.93 -1.68 0.93
C ALA A 132 -10.65 -2.19 1.61
N ALA A 133 -9.50 -2.10 0.94
CA ALA A 133 -8.20 -2.46 1.50
C ALA A 133 -7.84 -1.64 2.75
N VAL A 134 -8.09 -0.33 2.72
CA VAL A 134 -7.87 0.55 3.88
C VAL A 134 -8.80 0.16 5.04
N LYS A 135 -10.09 -0.09 4.78
CA LYS A 135 -11.01 -0.55 5.83
C LYS A 135 -10.60 -1.89 6.43
N ALA A 136 -10.15 -2.83 5.60
CA ALA A 136 -9.65 -4.11 6.06
C ALA A 136 -8.40 -3.93 6.94
N TYR A 137 -7.46 -3.09 6.54
CA TYR A 137 -6.31 -2.70 7.35
C TYR A 137 -6.76 -2.17 8.72
N HIS A 138 -7.62 -1.15 8.75
CA HIS A 138 -8.06 -0.52 9.99
C HIS A 138 -8.85 -1.50 10.87
N ALA A 139 -9.70 -2.35 10.31
CA ALA A 139 -10.43 -3.38 11.06
C ALA A 139 -9.47 -4.35 11.77
N ASN A 140 -8.36 -4.73 11.11
CA ASN A 140 -7.37 -5.64 11.67
C ASN A 140 -6.38 -4.96 12.65
N HIS A 141 -6.24 -3.63 12.60
CA HIS A 141 -5.29 -2.87 13.44
C HIS A 141 -5.97 -2.07 14.57
N THR A 142 -7.29 -1.88 14.50
CA THR A 142 -8.11 -1.26 15.57
C THR A 142 -8.86 -2.29 16.41
N SER A 143 -8.97 -3.54 15.96
CA SER A 143 -9.46 -4.64 16.78
C SER A 143 -8.42 -4.95 17.86
N LYS A 144 -8.74 -4.58 19.10
CA LYS A 144 -7.97 -4.99 20.28
C LYS A 144 -7.78 -6.52 20.25
N PRO A 145 -6.60 -7.06 20.60
CA PRO A 145 -6.52 -8.43 21.08
C PRO A 145 -7.23 -8.48 22.43
N GLY A 146 -8.52 -8.80 22.45
CA GLY A 146 -9.29 -8.88 23.68
C GLY A 146 -10.78 -8.65 23.54
N THR A 147 -11.46 -9.44 22.69
CA THR A 147 -12.91 -9.66 22.82
C THR A 147 -13.37 -10.97 22.19
N GLU A 148 -12.54 -12.01 22.20
CA GLU A 148 -13.08 -13.38 22.12
C GLU A 148 -13.49 -13.83 23.51
N LYS A 149 -14.79 -13.65 23.75
CA LYS A 149 -15.65 -14.32 24.73
C LYS A 149 -14.94 -15.36 25.60
N LEU A 150 -14.71 -15.01 26.87
CA LEU A 150 -14.89 -15.96 27.96
C LEU A 150 -16.36 -16.42 27.94
N LYS A 151 -16.62 -17.48 27.17
CA LYS A 151 -17.69 -18.43 27.43
C LYS A 151 -17.06 -19.81 27.55
N GLN A 152 -16.55 -20.09 28.74
CA GLN A 152 -16.42 -21.43 29.30
C GLN A 152 -17.05 -21.29 30.69
N GLU A 153 -18.31 -21.71 30.80
CA GLU A 153 -18.75 -22.89 31.58
C GLU A 153 -19.04 -22.53 33.03
#